data_AF-A0A6P0LN79-F1
#
_entry.id   AF-A0A6P0LN79-F1
#
_cell.length_a   1.000
_cell.length_b   1.000
_cell.length_c   1.000
_cell.angle_alpha   90.00
_cell.angle_beta   90.00
_cell.angle_gamma   90.00
#
_symmetry.space_group_name_H-M   'P 1'
#
loop_
_entity.id
_entity.type
_entity.pdbx_description
1 polymer ?
#
loop_
_entity_poly.entity_id
_entity_poly.type
_entity_poly.pdbx_seq_one_letter_code
_entity_poly.pdbx_strand_id
1 'polypeptide(L)'
;MEKSKTLEIQTVEWNKVNWKKLEKTLFKLQNRIYRASQRGDIRVVRKLQKTLMKSWTAKMIAVRKVTQENKGKKTAGIDGVKSLTQKQRLALVANLKVSKKAKPTRRVWIPKPGHTEKRPLGIPTMYDRALQALTKQALEPEWEAKFESNSYGFRPGRSCHDAIEAIFNSIRKMPKWVLDADISQCFDKINHDSLLTKVNTYPSLRRLIKSWLKAGVIDNNTFSITKEGTPQGGVISPLLANIALHGMENEIKQYAESLPGRKHANKKALSLIRYADDFVSAT
;
A
#
# COMPACT_ATOMS: atom_id res chain seq x y z
N MET A 1 32.71 25.66 4.62
CA MET A 1 31.27 25.44 4.37
C MET A 1 31.10 24.65 3.08
N GLU A 2 31.08 23.31 3.16
CA GLU A 2 30.81 22.46 2.00
C GLU A 2 29.31 22.45 1.69
N LYS A 3 28.92 23.11 0.60
CA LYS A 3 27.57 23.01 0.06
C LYS A 3 27.35 21.58 -0.46
N SER A 4 26.42 20.87 0.18
CA SER A 4 25.92 19.56 -0.26
C SER A 4 25.56 19.55 -1.75
N LYS A 5 26.20 18.67 -2.53
CA LYS A 5 26.03 18.41 -3.98
C LYS A 5 24.61 18.01 -4.44
N THR A 6 23.58 18.17 -3.60
CA THR A 6 22.23 17.61 -3.85
C THR A 6 21.21 18.64 -4.36
N LEU A 7 21.63 19.87 -4.66
CA LEU A 7 20.73 20.99 -5.00
C LEU A 7 21.05 21.67 -6.34
N GLU A 8 21.78 21.02 -7.24
CA GLU A 8 21.64 21.37 -8.66
C GLU A 8 20.25 20.92 -9.11
N ILE A 9 19.35 21.88 -9.25
CA ILE A 9 18.09 21.70 -9.98
C ILE A 9 18.50 21.39 -11.42
N GLN A 10 18.74 20.12 -11.71
CA GLN A 10 18.93 19.66 -13.08
C GLN A 10 17.69 20.11 -13.85
N THR A 11 17.88 20.98 -14.83
CA THR A 11 16.90 21.44 -15.80
C THR A 11 16.52 20.28 -16.73
N VAL A 12 15.95 19.22 -16.16
CA VAL A 12 15.52 18.04 -16.91
C VAL A 12 14.11 18.28 -17.42
N GLU A 13 13.95 18.26 -18.73
CA GLU A 13 12.63 18.19 -19.35
C GLU A 13 12.01 16.82 -19.09
N TRP A 14 10.74 16.79 -18.68
CA TRP A 14 10.02 15.57 -18.30
C TRP A 14 10.12 14.45 -19.34
N ASN A 15 10.08 14.80 -20.62
CA ASN A 15 10.14 13.83 -21.73
C ASN A 15 11.55 13.30 -22.02
N LYS A 16 12.61 14.00 -21.58
CA LYS A 16 14.01 13.59 -21.77
C LYS A 16 14.54 12.76 -20.60
N VAL A 17 13.71 12.49 -19.59
CA VAL A 17 14.10 11.70 -18.42
C VAL A 17 14.38 10.24 -18.81
N ASN A 18 15.57 9.75 -18.46
CA ASN A 18 15.87 8.32 -18.56
C ASN A 18 15.19 7.55 -17.41
N TRP A 19 13.95 7.12 -17.65
CA TRP A 19 13.13 6.44 -16.65
C TRP A 19 13.74 5.13 -16.14
N LYS A 20 14.36 4.33 -17.03
CA LYS A 20 15.00 3.06 -16.67
C LYS A 20 16.15 3.26 -15.68
N LYS A 21 16.92 4.36 -15.82
CA LYS A 21 17.99 4.74 -14.87
C LYS A 21 17.40 5.12 -13.51
N LEU A 22 16.31 5.87 -13.49
CA LEU A 22 15.63 6.24 -12.25
C LEU A 22 15.06 5.00 -11.54
N GLU A 23 14.38 4.11 -12.26
CA GLU A 23 13.81 2.87 -11.72
C GLU A 23 14.88 1.97 -11.12
N LYS A 24 16.01 1.77 -11.81
CA LYS A 24 17.17 1.03 -11.25
C LYS A 24 17.70 1.65 -9.97
N THR A 25 17.75 2.99 -9.90
CA THR A 25 18.26 3.72 -8.73
C THR A 25 17.31 3.59 -7.54
N LEU A 26 16.00 3.71 -7.78
CA LEU A 26 14.97 3.47 -6.77
C LEU A 26 15.02 2.02 -6.27
N PHE A 27 15.07 1.05 -7.18
CA PHE A 27 15.11 -0.38 -6.84
C PHE A 27 16.31 -0.74 -5.95
N LYS A 28 17.50 -0.19 -6.23
CA LYS A 28 18.68 -0.36 -5.35
C LYS A 28 18.42 0.14 -3.93
N LEU A 29 17.76 1.28 -3.77
CA LEU A 29 17.43 1.83 -2.45
C LEU A 29 16.35 0.99 -1.74
N GLN A 30 15.33 0.55 -2.47
CA GLN A 30 14.28 -0.33 -1.95
C GLN A 30 14.85 -1.69 -1.50
N ASN A 31 15.77 -2.29 -2.26
CA ASN A 31 16.45 -3.53 -1.85
C ASN A 31 17.29 -3.35 -0.58
N ARG A 32 17.89 -2.17 -0.36
CA ARG A 32 18.59 -1.88 0.90
C ARG A 32 17.63 -1.82 2.08
N ILE A 33 16.43 -1.23 1.89
CA ILE A 33 15.37 -1.21 2.91
C ILE A 33 14.91 -2.63 3.22
N TYR A 34 14.62 -3.42 2.18
CA TYR A 34 14.21 -4.82 2.31
C TYR A 34 15.24 -5.64 3.10
N ARG A 35 16.51 -5.62 2.69
CA ARG A 35 17.59 -6.35 3.38
C ARG A 35 17.79 -5.88 4.82
N ALA A 36 17.65 -4.58 5.09
CA ALA A 36 17.74 -4.07 6.47
C ALA A 36 16.56 -4.56 7.33
N SER A 37 15.35 -4.62 6.75
CA SER A 37 14.16 -5.18 7.41
C SER A 37 14.32 -6.66 7.73
N GLN A 38 14.86 -7.46 6.80
CA GLN A 38 15.15 -8.89 7.03
C GLN A 38 16.11 -9.11 8.21
N ARG A 39 17.08 -8.21 8.42
CA ARG A 39 18.01 -8.27 9.56
C ARG A 39 17.45 -7.69 10.86
N GLY A 40 16.23 -7.16 10.86
CA GLY A 40 15.64 -6.49 12.02
C GLY A 40 16.27 -5.12 12.36
N ASP A 41 17.07 -4.53 11.46
CA ASP A 41 17.74 -3.25 11.70
C ASP A 41 16.80 -2.07 11.46
N ILE A 42 15.95 -1.80 12.44
CA ILE A 42 14.93 -0.75 12.38
C ILE A 42 15.58 0.63 12.19
N ARG A 43 16.74 0.89 12.80
CA ARG A 43 17.41 2.19 12.69
C ARG A 43 17.83 2.46 11.24
N VAL A 44 18.44 1.48 10.57
CA VAL A 44 18.82 1.59 9.15
C VAL A 44 17.60 1.66 8.24
N VAL A 45 16.54 0.86 8.49
CA VAL A 45 15.28 0.94 7.73
C VAL A 45 14.73 2.36 7.76
N ARG A 46 14.60 2.98 8.94
CA ARG A 46 14.05 4.34 9.08
C ARG A 46 14.96 5.39 8.43
N LYS A 47 16.28 5.23 8.50
CA LYS A 47 17.25 6.12 7.81
C LYS A 47 17.07 6.04 6.29
N LEU A 48 17.03 4.83 5.72
CA LEU A 48 16.87 4.62 4.29
C LEU A 48 15.51 5.08 3.77
N GLN A 49 14.43 4.86 4.53
CA GLN A 49 13.11 5.40 4.19
C GLN A 49 13.12 6.92 4.13
N LYS A 50 13.72 7.60 5.13
CA LYS A 50 13.87 9.07 5.10
C LYS A 50 14.69 9.54 3.90
N THR A 51 15.74 8.79 3.52
CA THR A 51 16.51 9.06 2.30
C THR A 51 15.65 8.90 1.04
N LEU A 52 14.85 7.82 0.94
CA LEU A 52 13.96 7.57 -0.20
C LEU A 52 12.93 8.68 -0.34
N MET A 53 12.26 9.06 0.76
CA MET A 53 11.25 10.13 0.76
C MET A 53 11.80 11.50 0.33
N LYS A 54 13.11 11.74 0.48
CA LYS A 54 13.78 12.98 0.04
C LYS A 54 14.34 12.89 -1.38
N SER A 55 14.51 11.68 -1.92
CA SER A 55 15.14 11.44 -3.22
C SER A 55 14.32 12.01 -4.38
N TRP A 56 14.96 12.81 -5.22
CA TRP A 56 14.36 13.32 -6.46
C TRP A 56 13.89 12.18 -7.36
N THR A 57 14.69 11.11 -7.49
CA THR A 57 14.36 9.91 -8.25
C THR A 57 13.04 9.27 -7.80
N ALA A 58 12.86 9.07 -6.49
CA ALA A 58 11.65 8.46 -5.95
C ALA A 58 10.42 9.34 -6.19
N LYS A 59 10.57 10.66 -5.99
CA LYS A 59 9.50 11.63 -6.27
C LYS A 59 9.10 11.67 -7.74
N MET A 60 10.07 11.63 -8.66
CA MET A 60 9.82 11.55 -10.12
C MET A 60 8.99 10.32 -10.48
N ILE A 61 9.40 9.14 -9.99
CA ILE A 61 8.68 7.88 -10.23
C ILE A 61 7.27 7.93 -9.62
N ALA A 62 7.13 8.45 -8.40
CA ALA A 62 5.82 8.58 -7.74
C ALA A 62 4.86 9.47 -8.56
N VAL A 63 5.33 10.62 -9.05
CA VAL A 63 4.53 11.52 -9.88
C VAL A 63 4.20 10.90 -11.24
N ARG A 64 5.17 10.25 -11.91
CA ARG A 64 4.91 9.53 -13.16
C ARG A 64 3.86 8.44 -12.98
N LYS A 65 3.97 7.65 -11.92
CA LYS A 65 3.04 6.56 -11.62
C LYS A 65 1.59 7.05 -11.59
N VAL A 66 1.36 8.12 -10.83
CA VAL A 66 0.02 8.68 -10.63
C VAL A 66 -0.51 9.43 -11.85
N THR A 67 0.36 10.17 -12.54
CA THR A 67 -0.07 11.07 -13.62
C THR A 67 -0.10 10.41 -15.01
N GLN A 68 0.65 9.32 -15.22
CA GLN A 68 0.81 8.71 -16.53
C GLN A 68 0.47 7.22 -16.59
N GLU A 69 0.71 6.45 -15.53
CA GLU A 69 0.59 4.98 -15.59
C GLU A 69 -0.70 4.43 -14.97
N ASN A 70 -1.18 5.00 -13.87
CA ASN A 70 -2.36 4.50 -13.17
C ASN A 70 -3.61 4.56 -14.06
N LYS A 71 -4.44 3.51 -14.04
CA LYS A 71 -5.70 3.45 -14.79
C LYS A 71 -6.63 4.65 -14.47
N GLY A 72 -6.69 5.05 -13.20
CA GLY A 72 -7.45 6.21 -12.72
C GLY A 72 -6.78 7.60 -12.87
N LYS A 73 -5.74 7.73 -13.71
CA LYS A 73 -4.96 8.97 -13.83
C LYS A 73 -5.77 10.20 -14.24
N LYS A 74 -6.86 10.01 -14.99
CA LYS A 74 -7.74 11.10 -15.48
C LYS A 74 -8.83 11.51 -14.48
N THR A 75 -8.96 10.83 -13.34
CA THR A 75 -10.00 11.13 -12.37
C THR A 75 -9.52 12.20 -11.40
N ALA A 76 -10.26 13.31 -11.31
CA ALA A 76 -9.96 14.41 -10.40
C ALA A 76 -10.39 14.09 -8.97
N GLY A 77 -9.62 14.62 -8.00
CA GLY A 77 -10.04 14.72 -6.61
C GLY A 77 -10.96 15.93 -6.40
N ILE A 78 -11.03 16.43 -5.17
CA ILE A 78 -11.83 17.61 -4.81
C ILE A 78 -11.32 18.90 -5.45
N ASP A 79 -10.07 18.92 -5.92
CA ASP A 79 -9.40 20.06 -6.54
C ASP A 79 -9.68 20.19 -8.05
N GLY A 80 -10.46 19.27 -8.64
CA GLY A 80 -10.81 19.31 -10.06
C GLY A 80 -9.66 18.97 -11.03
N VAL A 81 -8.44 18.72 -10.52
CA VAL A 81 -7.26 18.50 -11.37
C VAL A 81 -7.25 17.09 -11.96
N LYS A 82 -7.53 16.99 -13.27
CA LYS A 82 -7.57 15.72 -14.02
C LYS A 82 -6.24 15.33 -14.67
N SER A 83 -5.42 16.31 -15.03
CA SER A 83 -4.13 16.11 -15.71
C SER A 83 -3.16 17.24 -15.35
N LEU A 84 -1.87 16.97 -15.52
CA LEU A 84 -0.81 17.95 -15.29
C LEU A 84 0.06 18.08 -16.55
N THR A 85 0.47 19.30 -16.86
CA THR A 85 1.51 19.56 -17.87
C THR A 85 2.88 19.12 -17.36
N GLN A 86 3.88 19.05 -18.25
CA GLN A 86 5.24 18.65 -17.87
C GLN A 86 5.84 19.58 -16.79
N LYS A 87 5.67 20.90 -16.95
CA LYS A 87 6.12 21.90 -15.97
C LYS A 87 5.42 21.71 -14.62
N GLN A 88 4.11 21.48 -14.63
CA GLN A 88 3.34 21.22 -13.41
C GLN A 88 3.76 19.91 -12.71
N ARG A 89 4.13 18.87 -13.46
CA ARG A 89 4.66 17.62 -12.88
C ARG A 89 6.00 17.85 -12.18
N LEU A 90 6.92 18.59 -12.80
CA LEU A 90 8.21 18.93 -12.18
C LEU A 90 8.02 19.81 -10.94
N ALA A 91 7.10 20.78 -11.00
CA ALA A 91 6.72 21.57 -9.83
C ALA A 91 6.12 20.70 -8.71
N LEU A 92 5.31 19.71 -9.05
CA LEU A 92 4.78 18.74 -8.08
C LEU A 92 5.91 17.93 -7.43
N VAL A 93 6.88 17.46 -8.22
CA VAL A 93 8.07 16.73 -7.71
C VAL A 93 8.86 17.58 -6.73
N ALA A 94 9.15 18.84 -7.07
CA ALA A 94 9.88 19.76 -6.20
C ALA A 94 9.14 20.01 -4.88
N ASN A 95 7.81 20.14 -4.95
CA ASN A 95 6.96 20.44 -3.79
C ASN A 95 6.55 19.21 -2.96
N LEU A 96 6.84 17.99 -3.43
CA LEU A 96 6.46 16.76 -2.74
C LEU A 96 7.32 16.60 -1.49
N LYS A 97 6.71 16.84 -0.31
CA LYS A 97 7.40 16.76 0.98
C LYS A 97 6.51 16.12 2.04
N VAL A 98 7.16 15.47 3.01
CA VAL A 98 6.52 14.92 4.22
C VAL A 98 6.20 16.07 5.17
N SER A 99 5.24 16.90 4.78
CA SER A 99 4.46 17.76 5.68
C SER A 99 3.31 18.34 4.88
N LYS A 100 2.09 18.11 5.38
CA LYS A 100 0.81 18.77 5.08
C LYS A 100 -0.28 17.99 5.83
N LYS A 101 -1.36 18.68 6.22
CA LYS A 101 -2.64 18.01 6.48
C LYS A 101 -3.15 17.46 5.14
N ALA A 102 -3.56 16.20 5.12
CA ALA A 102 -4.20 15.61 3.95
C ALA A 102 -5.50 16.36 3.64
N LYS A 103 -5.83 16.49 2.35
CA LYS A 103 -7.13 17.01 1.95
C LYS A 103 -8.18 15.90 1.97
N PRO A 104 -9.47 16.23 2.19
CA PRO A 104 -10.56 15.28 2.04
C PRO A 104 -10.57 14.62 0.67
N THR A 105 -11.03 13.38 0.60
CA THR A 105 -11.19 12.67 -0.68
C THR A 105 -12.54 12.98 -1.31
N ARG A 106 -12.66 12.93 -2.64
CA ARG A 106 -13.93 13.10 -3.34
C ARG A 106 -14.63 11.75 -3.51
N ARG A 107 -15.88 11.61 -3.09
CA ARG A 107 -16.65 10.38 -3.29
C ARG A 107 -17.04 10.21 -4.76
N VAL A 108 -16.89 8.98 -5.24
CA VAL A 108 -17.38 8.50 -6.54
C VAL A 108 -18.00 7.13 -6.34
N TRP A 109 -19.19 6.94 -6.86
CA TRP A 109 -19.91 5.68 -6.78
C TRP A 109 -19.64 4.82 -8.01
N ILE A 110 -19.12 3.61 -7.80
CA ILE A 110 -18.83 2.66 -8.88
C ILE A 110 -19.85 1.51 -8.81
N PRO A 111 -20.59 1.20 -9.88
CA PRO A 111 -21.52 0.08 -9.88
C PRO A 111 -20.77 -1.25 -9.67
N LYS A 112 -21.30 -2.13 -8.82
CA LYS A 112 -20.81 -3.51 -8.74
C LYS A 112 -21.25 -4.26 -10.00
N PRO A 113 -20.35 -4.98 -10.70
CA PRO A 113 -20.77 -5.85 -11.78
C PRO A 113 -21.80 -6.87 -11.27
N GLY A 114 -22.96 -6.96 -11.92
CA GLY A 114 -24.01 -7.93 -11.58
C GLY A 114 -24.85 -7.62 -10.33
N HIS A 115 -24.65 -6.48 -9.66
CA HIS A 115 -25.46 -6.08 -8.49
C HIS A 115 -25.97 -4.63 -8.62
N THR A 116 -27.10 -4.33 -7.99
CA THR A 116 -27.67 -2.97 -7.92
C THR A 116 -26.87 -2.03 -7.00
N GLU A 117 -26.09 -2.60 -6.09
CA GLU A 117 -25.27 -1.87 -5.13
C GLU A 117 -24.08 -1.15 -5.79
N LYS A 118 -23.72 0.02 -5.26
CA LYS A 118 -22.56 0.80 -5.69
C LYS A 118 -21.47 0.78 -4.61
N ARG A 119 -20.21 0.64 -5.02
CA ARG A 119 -19.04 0.76 -4.14
C ARG A 119 -18.59 2.22 -4.02
N PRO A 120 -18.39 2.75 -2.80
CA PRO A 120 -18.04 4.14 -2.59
C PRO A 120 -16.52 4.38 -2.66
N LEU A 121 -16.00 4.94 -3.76
CA LEU A 121 -14.58 5.25 -3.92
C LEU A 121 -14.24 6.69 -3.49
N GLY A 122 -13.25 6.88 -2.62
CA GLY A 122 -12.66 8.17 -2.27
C GLY A 122 -11.44 8.49 -3.15
N ILE A 123 -11.53 9.53 -3.97
CA ILE A 123 -10.47 9.96 -4.88
C ILE A 123 -9.67 11.10 -4.26
N PRO A 124 -8.39 10.89 -3.88
CA PRO A 124 -7.55 11.95 -3.33
C PRO A 124 -7.12 12.97 -4.41
N THR A 125 -6.62 14.11 -3.95
CA THR A 125 -6.00 15.11 -4.83
C THR A 125 -4.78 14.55 -5.56
N MET A 126 -4.36 15.20 -6.66
CA MET A 126 -3.16 14.78 -7.39
C MET A 126 -1.91 14.79 -6.50
N TYR A 127 -1.80 15.80 -5.62
CA TYR A 127 -0.72 15.89 -4.63
C TYR A 127 -0.75 14.72 -3.64
N ASP A 128 -1.92 14.43 -3.06
CA ASP A 128 -2.04 13.34 -2.08
C ASP A 128 -1.80 11.98 -2.72
N ARG A 129 -2.28 11.74 -3.95
CA ARG A 129 -1.98 10.50 -4.69
C ARG A 129 -0.48 10.34 -4.92
N ALA A 130 0.22 11.39 -5.35
CA ALA A 130 1.67 11.35 -5.55
C ALA A 130 2.42 11.11 -4.23
N LEU A 131 1.99 11.74 -3.14
CA LEU A 131 2.61 11.57 -1.82
C LEU A 131 2.34 10.17 -1.24
N GLN A 132 1.14 9.62 -1.45
CA GLN A 132 0.80 8.23 -1.13
C GLN A 132 1.65 7.25 -1.94
N ALA A 133 1.84 7.49 -3.23
CA ALA A 133 2.72 6.67 -4.07
C ALA A 133 4.18 6.69 -3.59
N LEU A 134 4.68 7.87 -3.20
CA LEU A 134 6.02 8.01 -2.64
C LEU A 134 6.16 7.28 -1.29
N THR A 135 5.18 7.44 -0.39
CA THR A 135 5.17 6.72 0.89
C THR A 135 5.07 5.22 0.69
N LYS A 136 4.26 4.75 -0.27
CA LYS A 136 4.19 3.34 -0.65
C LYS A 136 5.56 2.80 -1.05
N GLN A 137 6.30 3.52 -1.92
CA GLN A 137 7.65 3.12 -2.32
C GLN A 137 8.63 2.96 -1.13
N ALA A 138 8.43 3.72 -0.04
CA ALA A 138 9.25 3.65 1.18
C ALA A 138 8.85 2.50 2.11
N LEU A 139 7.56 2.25 2.27
CA LEU A 139 7.04 1.25 3.22
C LEU A 139 6.98 -0.16 2.63
N GLU A 140 6.63 -0.31 1.36
CA GLU A 140 6.44 -1.60 0.70
C GLU A 140 7.66 -2.52 0.84
N PRO A 141 8.92 -2.09 0.66
CA PRO A 141 10.08 -2.98 0.81
C PRO A 141 10.30 -3.47 2.25
N GLU A 142 9.94 -2.66 3.26
CA GLU A 142 10.02 -3.10 4.66
C GLU A 142 9.01 -4.21 4.94
N TRP A 143 7.79 -4.04 4.43
CA TRP A 143 6.68 -4.96 4.66
C TRP A 143 6.75 -6.21 3.82
N GLU A 144 7.25 -6.15 2.58
CA GLU A 144 7.51 -7.34 1.78
C GLU A 144 8.54 -8.28 2.43
N ALA A 145 9.45 -7.76 3.26
CA ALA A 145 10.38 -8.59 4.05
C ALA A 145 9.71 -9.32 5.23
N LYS A 146 8.48 -8.91 5.60
CA LYS A 146 7.74 -9.41 6.78
C LYS A 146 6.48 -10.17 6.40
N PHE A 147 5.85 -9.83 5.28
CA PHE A 147 4.57 -10.39 4.87
C PHE A 147 4.64 -11.90 4.74
N GLU A 148 3.56 -12.53 5.19
CA GLU A 148 3.35 -13.97 5.14
C GLU A 148 3.41 -14.51 3.71
N SER A 149 3.86 -15.76 3.57
CA SER A 149 4.04 -16.40 2.26
C SER A 149 2.73 -16.67 1.55
N ASN A 150 1.61 -16.85 2.26
CA ASN A 150 0.31 -17.16 1.65
C ASN A 150 -0.61 -15.94 1.51
N SER A 151 -0.04 -14.74 1.55
CA SER A 151 -0.72 -13.50 1.17
C SER A 151 -0.31 -13.07 -0.24
N TYR A 152 -1.26 -12.90 -1.15
CA TYR A 152 -0.98 -12.64 -2.57
C TYR A 152 -1.47 -11.28 -3.08
N GLY A 153 -2.64 -10.84 -2.63
CA GLY A 153 -3.29 -9.65 -3.17
C GLY A 153 -2.47 -8.36 -3.03
N PHE A 154 -2.41 -7.57 -4.11
CA PHE A 154 -1.76 -6.25 -4.18
C PHE A 154 -0.27 -6.22 -3.83
N ARG A 155 0.43 -7.37 -3.91
CA ARG A 155 1.87 -7.46 -3.64
C ARG A 155 2.70 -7.49 -4.94
N PRO A 156 3.91 -6.90 -4.96
CA PRO A 156 4.79 -6.98 -6.12
C PRO A 156 5.21 -8.43 -6.42
N GLY A 157 5.12 -8.83 -7.69
CA GLY A 157 5.55 -10.17 -8.13
C GLY A 157 4.64 -11.31 -7.66
N ARG A 158 3.41 -11.00 -7.22
CA ARG A 158 2.39 -12.00 -6.88
C ARG A 158 1.12 -11.78 -7.69
N SER A 159 0.50 -12.87 -8.14
CA SER A 159 -0.68 -12.86 -9.01
C SER A 159 -1.84 -13.69 -8.45
N CYS A 160 -3.04 -13.55 -9.05
CA CYS A 160 -4.17 -14.43 -8.73
C CYS A 160 -3.85 -15.90 -9.03
N HIS A 161 -3.06 -16.17 -10.07
CA HIS A 161 -2.69 -17.54 -10.45
C HIS A 161 -1.82 -18.20 -9.38
N ASP A 162 -0.93 -17.45 -8.73
CA ASP A 162 -0.10 -17.97 -7.64
C ASP A 162 -0.97 -18.37 -6.44
N ALA A 163 -2.04 -17.61 -6.16
CA ALA A 163 -3.00 -17.94 -5.10
C ALA A 163 -3.80 -19.20 -5.46
N ILE A 164 -4.26 -19.33 -6.71
CA ILE A 164 -4.94 -20.52 -7.21
C ILE A 164 -4.02 -21.75 -7.12
N GLU A 165 -2.76 -21.62 -7.53
CA GLU A 165 -1.76 -22.69 -7.44
C GLU A 165 -1.50 -23.09 -5.99
N ALA A 166 -1.44 -22.13 -5.06
CA ALA A 166 -1.32 -22.41 -3.64
C ALA A 166 -2.52 -23.20 -3.10
N ILE A 167 -3.75 -22.84 -3.51
CA ILE A 167 -4.98 -23.55 -3.12
C ILE A 167 -4.94 -24.97 -3.68
N PHE A 168 -4.65 -25.11 -4.97
CA PHE A 168 -4.54 -26.42 -5.63
C PHE A 168 -3.52 -27.32 -4.90
N ASN A 169 -2.35 -26.78 -4.59
CA ASN A 169 -1.31 -27.53 -3.89
C ASN A 169 -1.69 -27.89 -2.44
N SER A 170 -2.52 -27.09 -1.78
CA SER A 170 -2.95 -27.35 -0.39
C SER A 170 -4.05 -28.41 -0.28
N ILE A 171 -4.88 -28.58 -1.31
CA ILE A 171 -6.01 -29.52 -1.31
C ILE A 171 -5.76 -30.81 -2.10
N ARG A 172 -4.80 -30.84 -3.04
CA ARG A 172 -4.64 -31.99 -3.96
C ARG A 172 -4.29 -33.35 -3.34
N LYS A 173 -3.80 -33.39 -2.10
CA LYS A 173 -3.25 -34.62 -1.49
C LYS A 173 -4.26 -35.44 -0.70
N MET A 174 -5.30 -34.79 -0.17
CA MET A 174 -6.28 -35.39 0.73
C MET A 174 -7.60 -34.62 0.58
N PRO A 175 -8.77 -35.26 0.71
CA PRO A 175 -10.04 -34.55 0.83
C PRO A 175 -9.98 -33.60 2.03
N LYS A 176 -10.33 -32.34 1.80
CA LYS A 176 -10.33 -31.26 2.79
C LYS A 176 -11.65 -30.53 2.80
N TRP A 177 -12.01 -30.00 3.96
CA TRP A 177 -13.06 -29.00 4.04
C TRP A 177 -12.47 -27.64 3.73
N VAL A 178 -13.16 -26.86 2.89
CA VAL A 178 -12.74 -25.53 2.49
C VAL A 178 -13.74 -24.53 3.05
N LEU A 179 -13.25 -23.64 3.91
CA LEU A 179 -13.97 -22.47 4.37
C LEU A 179 -13.64 -21.32 3.42
N ASP A 180 -14.63 -20.91 2.64
CA ASP A 180 -14.62 -19.67 1.88
C ASP A 180 -15.12 -18.53 2.77
N ALA A 181 -14.29 -17.53 3.01
CA ALA A 181 -14.60 -16.44 3.93
C ALA A 181 -14.16 -15.08 3.36
N ASP A 182 -15.07 -14.12 3.47
CA ASP A 182 -14.85 -12.72 3.11
C ASP A 182 -14.89 -11.83 4.36
N ILE A 183 -13.96 -10.88 4.45
CA ILE A 183 -13.98 -9.88 5.51
C ILE A 183 -14.89 -8.74 5.06
N SER A 184 -16.17 -8.85 5.44
CA SER A 184 -17.16 -7.82 5.13
C SER A 184 -16.70 -6.43 5.57
N GLN A 185 -16.66 -5.49 4.61
CA GLN A 185 -16.24 -4.10 4.83
C GLN A 185 -14.82 -3.97 5.39
N CYS A 186 -13.90 -4.88 5.01
CA CYS A 186 -12.52 -4.90 5.49
C CYS A 186 -11.85 -3.53 5.48
N PHE A 187 -11.96 -2.80 4.37
CA PHE A 187 -11.37 -1.49 4.22
C PHE A 187 -12.05 -0.42 5.08
N ASP A 188 -13.34 -0.56 5.42
CA ASP A 188 -14.10 0.46 6.14
C ASP A 188 -14.03 0.29 7.66
N LYS A 189 -13.69 -0.90 8.17
CA LYS A 189 -13.67 -1.23 9.62
C LYS A 189 -12.28 -1.30 10.27
N ILE A 190 -11.22 -0.93 9.55
CA ILE A 190 -9.85 -0.95 10.11
C ILE A 190 -9.71 0.11 11.20
N ASN A 191 -9.41 -0.33 12.43
CA ASN A 191 -9.08 0.57 13.53
C ASN A 191 -7.77 1.33 13.24
N HIS A 192 -7.85 2.67 13.23
CA HIS A 192 -6.72 3.52 12.83
C HIS A 192 -5.52 3.41 13.77
N ASP A 193 -5.75 3.37 15.09
CA ASP A 193 -4.65 3.35 16.05
C ASP A 193 -3.93 2.01 16.05
N SER A 194 -4.66 0.90 15.93
CA SER A 194 -4.11 -0.45 15.74
C SER A 194 -3.28 -0.54 14.46
N LEU A 195 -3.80 -0.04 13.34
CA LEU A 195 -3.06 0.02 12.08
C LEU A 195 -1.78 0.86 12.21
N LEU A 196 -1.87 2.06 12.78
CA LEU A 196 -0.70 2.94 12.92
C LEU A 196 0.38 2.34 13.82
N THR A 197 -0.03 1.66 14.90
CA THR A 197 0.87 0.91 15.79
C THR A 197 1.54 -0.22 15.03
N LYS A 198 0.78 -1.00 14.24
CA LYS A 198 1.32 -2.09 13.42
C LYS A 198 2.29 -1.61 12.34
N VAL A 199 1.96 -0.50 11.66
CA VAL A 199 2.84 0.17 10.68
C VAL A 199 4.20 0.56 11.31
N ASN A 200 4.20 0.92 12.60
CA ASN A 200 5.37 1.22 13.42
C ASN A 200 6.43 2.12 12.73
N THR A 201 6.00 3.21 12.10
CA THR A 201 6.91 4.10 11.36
C THR A 201 7.34 5.35 12.15
N TYR A 202 8.27 6.15 11.60
CA TYR A 202 8.77 7.35 12.28
C TYR A 202 7.70 8.45 12.41
N PRO A 203 7.78 9.33 13.43
CA PRO A 203 6.67 10.18 13.85
C PRO A 203 6.05 11.07 12.77
N SER A 204 6.85 11.65 11.86
CA SER A 204 6.30 12.50 10.79
C SER A 204 5.56 11.71 9.72
N LEU A 205 5.98 10.48 9.41
CA LEU A 205 5.26 9.61 8.48
C LEU A 205 4.01 9.02 9.12
N ARG A 206 4.07 8.66 10.41
CA ARG A 206 2.89 8.23 11.19
C ARG A 206 1.82 9.31 11.19
N ARG A 207 2.19 10.58 11.41
CA ARG A 207 1.26 11.73 11.35
C ARG A 207 0.65 11.92 9.97
N LEU A 208 1.43 11.71 8.90
CA LEU A 208 0.92 11.80 7.52
C LEU A 208 -0.07 10.67 7.21
N ILE A 209 0.22 9.42 7.60
CA ILE A 209 -0.71 8.31 7.41
C ILE A 209 -1.98 8.54 8.22
N LYS A 210 -1.85 8.96 9.49
CA LYS A 210 -3.00 9.32 10.34
C LYS A 210 -3.84 10.42 9.71
N SER A 211 -3.23 11.42 9.08
CA SER A 211 -3.98 12.48 8.41
C SER A 211 -4.74 11.98 7.19
N TRP A 212 -4.20 11.03 6.41
CA TRP A 212 -4.94 10.38 5.32
C TRP A 212 -6.13 9.57 5.82
N LEU A 213 -5.95 8.80 6.90
CA LEU A 213 -7.02 7.99 7.49
C LEU A 213 -8.17 8.85 8.04
N LYS A 214 -7.85 10.06 8.55
CA LYS A 214 -8.82 10.99 9.16
C LYS A 214 -9.28 12.13 8.24
N ALA A 215 -8.81 12.20 6.99
CA ALA A 215 -9.05 13.34 6.10
C ALA A 215 -10.54 13.55 5.76
N GLY A 216 -11.39 12.54 5.99
CA GLY A 216 -12.80 12.59 5.65
C GLY A 216 -13.04 12.43 4.15
N VAL A 217 -14.32 12.42 3.79
CA VAL A 217 -14.78 12.31 2.41
C VAL A 217 -15.80 13.41 2.13
N ILE A 218 -15.73 14.00 0.95
CA ILE A 218 -16.75 14.92 0.43
C ILE A 218 -17.62 14.15 -0.56
N ASP A 219 -18.92 14.09 -0.29
CA ASP A 219 -19.94 13.49 -1.16
C ASP A 219 -21.04 14.53 -1.42
N ASN A 220 -21.29 14.87 -2.69
CA ASN A 220 -22.25 15.90 -3.10
C ASN A 220 -22.17 17.21 -2.27
N ASN A 221 -20.96 17.75 -2.08
CA ASN A 221 -20.63 18.93 -1.26
C ASN A 221 -20.86 18.79 0.26
N THR A 222 -21.27 17.62 0.73
CA THR A 222 -21.37 17.31 2.16
C THR A 222 -20.07 16.67 2.64
N PHE A 223 -19.48 17.23 3.70
CA PHE A 223 -18.30 16.67 4.33
C PHE A 223 -18.69 15.62 5.38
N SER A 224 -18.08 14.45 5.33
CA SER A 224 -18.25 13.39 6.32
C SER A 224 -16.91 12.99 6.93
N ILE A 225 -16.89 12.84 8.25
CA ILE A 225 -15.71 12.41 9.00
C ILE A 225 -15.54 10.89 8.84
N THR A 226 -14.31 10.47 8.55
CA THR A 226 -13.93 9.04 8.55
C THR A 226 -13.49 8.65 9.95
N LYS A 227 -14.35 7.92 10.69
CA LYS A 227 -14.05 7.43 12.05
C LYS A 227 -13.21 6.15 12.05
N GLU A 228 -13.38 5.30 11.04
CA GLU A 228 -12.72 4.01 10.88
C GLU A 228 -12.43 3.74 9.39
N GLY A 229 -11.57 2.75 9.13
CA GLY A 229 -11.24 2.31 7.79
C GLY A 229 -10.13 3.09 7.10
N THR A 230 -9.79 2.67 5.88
CA THR A 230 -8.83 3.31 4.99
C THR A 230 -9.58 3.84 3.77
N PRO A 231 -9.28 5.05 3.26
CA PRO A 231 -9.97 5.60 2.10
C PRO A 231 -9.85 4.65 0.90
N GLN A 232 -10.97 4.07 0.47
CA GLN A 232 -11.03 3.19 -0.69
C GLN A 232 -10.67 4.03 -1.93
N GLY A 233 -9.60 3.69 -2.66
CA GLY A 233 -9.12 4.48 -3.81
C GLY A 233 -7.85 5.31 -3.58
N GLY A 234 -7.33 5.33 -2.34
CA GLY A 234 -5.97 5.80 -2.07
C GLY A 234 -4.91 4.84 -2.66
N VAL A 235 -3.81 5.40 -3.17
CA VAL A 235 -2.72 4.62 -3.78
C VAL A 235 -2.02 3.72 -2.74
N ILE A 236 -2.00 4.16 -1.48
CA ILE A 236 -1.37 3.43 -0.37
C ILE A 236 -2.34 2.46 0.33
N SER A 237 -3.66 2.60 0.14
CA SER A 237 -4.68 1.86 0.89
C SER A 237 -4.52 0.34 0.79
N PRO A 238 -4.23 -0.28 -0.38
CA PRO A 238 -4.01 -1.73 -0.45
C PRO A 238 -2.83 -2.22 0.39
N LEU A 239 -1.75 -1.44 0.47
CA LEU A 239 -0.61 -1.76 1.33
C LEU A 239 -1.02 -1.70 2.81
N LEU A 240 -1.76 -0.66 3.21
CA LEU A 240 -2.22 -0.52 4.60
C LEU A 240 -3.19 -1.63 5.02
N ALA A 241 -4.08 -2.07 4.12
CA ALA A 241 -4.96 -3.20 4.37
C ALA A 241 -4.17 -4.51 4.54
N ASN A 242 -3.18 -4.76 3.67
CA ASN A 242 -2.29 -5.91 3.84
C ASN A 242 -1.51 -5.88 5.16
N ILE A 243 -1.08 -4.70 5.61
CA ILE A 243 -0.44 -4.52 6.92
C ILE A 243 -1.41 -4.82 8.06
N ALA A 244 -2.66 -4.35 7.96
CA ALA A 244 -3.68 -4.61 8.97
C ALA A 244 -3.94 -6.11 9.14
N LEU A 245 -4.08 -6.83 8.03
CA LEU A 245 -4.39 -8.26 7.98
C LEU A 245 -3.18 -9.18 8.18
N HIS A 246 -1.96 -8.66 8.14
CA HIS A 246 -0.77 -9.46 8.36
C HIS A 246 -0.75 -10.10 9.76
N GLY A 247 -0.43 -11.38 9.88
CA GLY A 247 -0.41 -12.10 11.15
C GLY A 247 -1.55 -13.09 11.29
N MET A 248 -2.60 -13.02 10.47
CA MET A 248 -3.68 -14.00 10.46
C MET A 248 -3.18 -15.43 10.22
N GLU A 249 -2.19 -15.63 9.34
CA GLU A 249 -1.62 -16.95 9.09
C GLU A 249 -0.85 -17.44 10.32
N ASN A 250 -0.14 -16.54 11.00
CA ASN A 250 0.58 -16.87 12.23
C ASN A 250 -0.38 -17.25 13.37
N GLU A 251 -1.47 -16.52 13.56
CA GLU A 251 -2.51 -16.85 14.56
C GLU A 251 -3.12 -18.23 14.29
N ILE A 252 -3.47 -18.53 13.03
CA ILE A 252 -4.03 -19.84 12.66
C ILE A 252 -3.00 -20.96 12.88
N LYS A 253 -1.72 -20.71 12.59
CA LYS A 253 -0.65 -21.68 12.87
C LYS A 253 -0.44 -21.91 14.36
N GLN A 254 -0.56 -20.88 15.19
CA GLN A 254 -0.47 -21.02 16.65
C GLN A 254 -1.67 -21.79 17.20
N TYR A 255 -2.88 -21.50 16.70
CA TYR A 255 -4.07 -22.28 17.01
C TYR A 255 -3.93 -23.74 16.58
N ALA A 256 -3.37 -24.02 15.40
CA ALA A 256 -3.10 -25.38 14.96
C ALA A 256 -2.16 -26.15 15.92
N GLU A 257 -1.24 -25.46 16.59
CA GLU A 257 -0.34 -26.07 17.59
C GLU A 257 -1.00 -26.38 18.92
N SER A 258 -2.11 -25.71 19.26
CA SER A 258 -2.86 -25.98 20.48
C SER A 258 -3.84 -27.15 20.34
N LEU A 259 -4.12 -27.58 19.10
CA LEU A 259 -4.95 -28.76 18.82
C LEU A 259 -4.25 -30.05 19.27
N PRO A 260 -5.02 -31.06 19.73
CA PRO A 260 -4.46 -32.35 20.13
C PRO A 260 -3.73 -33.05 18.96
N GLY A 261 -2.74 -33.88 19.28
CA GLY A 261 -1.97 -34.65 18.30
C GLY A 261 -0.59 -34.05 17.97
N ARG A 262 -0.05 -34.41 16.80
CA ARG A 262 1.30 -33.98 16.39
C ARG A 262 1.25 -32.56 15.82
N LYS A 263 1.85 -31.59 16.52
CA LYS A 263 1.91 -30.16 16.12
C LYS A 263 2.25 -29.93 14.64
N HIS A 264 3.25 -30.64 14.12
CA HIS A 264 3.66 -30.52 12.71
C HIS A 264 2.59 -31.00 11.72
N ALA A 265 1.83 -32.03 12.08
CA ALA A 265 0.72 -32.52 11.28
C ALA A 265 -0.43 -31.50 11.28
N ASN A 266 -0.77 -30.95 12.45
CA ASN A 266 -1.84 -29.96 12.58
C ASN A 266 -1.55 -28.68 11.78
N LYS A 267 -0.30 -28.18 11.81
CA LYS A 267 0.13 -27.05 10.98
C LYS A 267 0.06 -27.31 9.47
N LYS A 268 0.22 -28.56 9.04
CA LYS A 268 0.11 -28.95 7.62
C LYS A 268 -1.33 -29.18 7.19
N ALA A 269 -2.20 -29.54 8.13
CA ALA A 269 -3.63 -29.71 7.88
C ALA A 269 -4.27 -28.35 7.57
N LEU A 270 -4.03 -27.36 8.43
CA LEU A 270 -4.56 -26.00 8.30
C LEU A 270 -3.71 -25.13 7.36
N SER A 271 -4.29 -24.69 6.24
CA SER A 271 -3.68 -23.70 5.35
C SER A 271 -4.59 -22.50 5.15
N LEU A 272 -4.07 -21.30 5.39
CA LEU A 272 -4.73 -20.02 5.07
C LEU A 272 -4.10 -19.44 3.81
N ILE A 273 -4.93 -19.15 2.80
CA ILE A 273 -4.51 -18.47 1.57
C ILE A 273 -5.36 -17.22 1.41
N ARG A 274 -4.71 -16.06 1.27
CA ARG A 274 -5.38 -14.75 1.25
C ARG A 274 -5.05 -13.97 -0.01
N TYR A 275 -6.09 -13.44 -0.66
CA TYR A 275 -5.99 -12.45 -1.72
C TYR A 275 -6.71 -11.17 -1.33
N ALA A 276 -5.94 -10.19 -0.80
CA ALA A 276 -6.50 -8.96 -0.24
C ALA A 276 -7.49 -9.24 0.91
N ASP A 277 -8.75 -8.84 0.77
CA ASP A 277 -9.83 -9.06 1.74
C ASP A 277 -10.44 -10.46 1.68
N ASP A 278 -10.33 -11.16 0.53
CA ASP A 278 -10.80 -12.53 0.36
C ASP A 278 -9.79 -13.54 0.93
N PHE A 279 -10.26 -14.55 1.67
CA PHE A 279 -9.41 -15.65 2.14
C PHE A 279 -10.10 -17.01 2.14
N VAL A 280 -9.31 -18.03 1.86
CA VAL A 280 -9.72 -19.42 1.87
C VAL A 280 -8.90 -20.17 2.90
N SER A 281 -9.57 -20.90 3.79
CA SER A 281 -8.93 -21.82 4.72
C SER A 281 -9.29 -23.26 4.36
N ALA A 282 -8.29 -24.13 4.25
CA ALA A 282 -8.51 -25.56 4.02
C ALA A 282 -8.02 -26.35 5.24
N THR A 283 -8.85 -27.30 5.70
CA THR A 283 -8.60 -28.21 6.83
C THR A 283 -8.70 -29.67 6.40
#